data_AF-A0A954PCD8-F1
#
_entry.id   AF-A0A954PCD8-F1
#
_cell.length_a   1.000
_cell.length_b   1.000
_cell.length_c   1.000
_cell.angle_alpha   90.00
_cell.angle_beta   90.00
_cell.angle_gamma   90.00
#
_symmetry.space_group_name_H-M   'P 1'
#
loop_
_entity.id
_entity.type
_entity.pdbx_description
1 polymer ?
#
loop_
_entity_poly.entity_id
_entity_poly.type
_entity_poly.pdbx_seq_one_letter_code
_entity_poly.pdbx_strand_id
1 'polypeptide(L)'
;MPYAPSRRLPPWLRRSLPKGNFDNFTSGLLDELKLETVCDNAKCPNRMECYSQKTATFMILGNVCTRPCGFCAVSRGKPENLQQDEPERVALAAQRLGLKHVVITSVTRDDLPDGGAEHYF
;
A
#
# COMPACT_ATOMS: atom_id res chain seq x y z
N MET A 1 -26.61 13.37 -7.40
CA MET A 1 -26.56 14.12 -6.14
C MET A 1 -25.45 15.16 -6.27
N PRO A 2 -25.70 16.46 -6.06
CA PRO A 2 -24.66 17.47 -6.17
C PRO A 2 -23.69 17.32 -4.99
N TYR A 3 -22.42 17.14 -5.30
CA TYR A 3 -21.33 17.04 -4.33
C TYR A 3 -21.21 18.37 -3.58
N ALA A 4 -21.46 18.37 -2.27
CA ALA A 4 -21.25 19.55 -1.44
C ALA A 4 -19.79 20.03 -1.58
N PRO A 5 -19.51 21.33 -1.73
CA PRO A 5 -18.16 21.82 -1.96
C PRO A 5 -17.26 21.36 -0.82
N SER A 6 -16.15 20.70 -1.17
CA SER A 6 -15.23 20.16 -0.16
C SER A 6 -14.76 21.30 0.73
N ARG A 7 -15.12 21.25 2.01
CA ARG A 7 -14.64 22.19 3.01
C ARG A 7 -13.11 22.12 3.00
N ARG A 8 -12.44 23.24 2.75
CA ARG A 8 -10.96 23.27 2.65
C ARG A 8 -10.35 22.60 3.89
N LEU A 9 -9.31 21.80 3.68
CA LEU A 9 -8.57 21.15 4.76
C LEU A 9 -8.07 22.21 5.76
N PRO A 10 -8.32 22.03 7.07
CA PRO A 10 -7.82 22.92 8.10
C PRO A 10 -6.30 23.08 8.03
N PRO A 11 -5.72 24.24 8.44
CA PRO A 11 -4.27 24.46 8.41
C PRO A 11 -3.46 23.40 9.15
N TRP A 12 -3.93 22.92 10.30
CA TRP A 12 -3.24 21.91 11.12
C TRP A 12 -3.20 20.51 10.49
N LEU A 13 -4.08 20.23 9.51
CA LEU A 13 -4.11 18.95 8.79
C LEU A 13 -3.31 19.01 7.48
N ARG A 14 -2.87 20.20 7.06
CA ARG A 14 -2.04 20.39 5.87
C ARG A 14 -0.58 20.20 6.25
N ARG A 15 0.09 19.33 5.50
CA ARG A 15 1.53 19.09 5.62
C ARG A 15 2.23 19.41 4.30
N SER A 16 3.40 20.02 4.39
CA SER A 16 4.30 20.15 3.25
C SER A 16 5.00 18.83 3.00
N LEU A 17 4.82 18.28 1.80
CA LEU A 17 5.56 17.11 1.34
C LEU A 17 7.02 17.51 1.10
N PRO A 18 8.01 16.86 1.75
CA PRO A 18 9.41 17.15 1.50
C PRO A 18 9.77 16.95 0.02
N LYS A 19 10.51 17.90 -0.55
CA LYS A 19 11.02 17.82 -1.93
C LYS A 19 12.33 17.04 -1.90
N GLY A 20 12.27 15.73 -2.06
CA GLY A 20 13.47 14.87 -2.12
C GLY A 20 13.21 13.59 -2.91
N ASN A 21 14.28 13.02 -3.48
CA ASN A 21 14.22 11.82 -4.34
C ASN A 21 14.10 10.49 -3.55
N PHE A 22 13.82 10.53 -2.25
CA PHE A 22 13.76 9.31 -1.41
C PHE A 22 12.63 8.36 -1.81
N ASP A 23 11.55 8.88 -2.41
CA ASP A 23 10.49 8.05 -2.97
C ASP A 23 10.96 7.25 -4.20
N ASN A 24 11.83 7.82 -5.07
CA ASN A 24 12.12 7.25 -6.38
C ASN A 24 12.79 5.86 -6.30
N PHE A 25 13.70 5.67 -5.35
CA PHE A 25 14.36 4.35 -5.19
C PHE A 25 13.37 3.31 -4.67
N THR A 26 12.56 3.68 -3.67
CA THR A 26 11.58 2.77 -3.07
C THR A 26 10.49 2.41 -4.08
N SER A 27 9.91 3.40 -4.75
CA SER A 27 8.91 3.17 -5.81
C SER A 27 9.48 2.35 -6.97
N GLY A 28 10.70 2.64 -7.43
CA GLY A 28 11.33 1.87 -8.50
C GLY A 28 11.54 0.39 -8.14
N LEU A 29 11.92 0.10 -6.90
CA LEU A 29 12.07 -1.30 -6.45
C LEU A 29 10.71 -2.00 -6.28
N LEU A 30 9.70 -1.30 -5.78
CA LEU A 30 8.35 -1.85 -5.66
C LEU A 30 7.78 -2.21 -7.04
N ASP A 31 7.99 -1.35 -8.04
CA ASP A 31 7.62 -1.60 -9.43
C ASP A 31 8.41 -2.79 -10.03
N GLU A 32 9.73 -2.85 -9.79
CA GLU A 32 10.60 -3.97 -10.22
C GLU A 32 10.09 -5.32 -9.68
N LEU A 33 9.73 -5.34 -8.39
CA LEU A 33 9.27 -6.56 -7.70
C LEU A 33 7.76 -6.78 -7.80
N LYS A 34 7.03 -5.92 -8.53
CA LYS A 34 5.57 -5.97 -8.68
C LYS A 34 4.86 -6.10 -7.33
N LEU A 35 5.24 -5.24 -6.39
CA LEU A 35 4.70 -5.20 -5.04
C LEU A 35 3.85 -3.97 -4.81
N GLU A 36 2.82 -4.15 -4.02
CA GLU A 36 1.89 -3.08 -3.66
C GLU A 36 2.12 -2.62 -2.22
N THR A 37 1.94 -1.33 -1.98
CA THR A 37 1.94 -0.77 -0.63
C THR A 37 0.64 -0.05 -0.34
N VAL A 38 0.21 -0.08 0.92
CA VAL A 38 -0.90 0.77 1.37
C VAL A 38 -0.48 2.24 1.37
N CYS A 39 0.83 2.52 1.49
CA CYS A 39 1.37 3.87 1.44
C CYS A 39 0.99 4.57 0.12
N ASP A 40 1.05 3.84 -1.00
CA ASP A 40 0.68 4.33 -2.32
C ASP A 40 -0.83 4.23 -2.57
N ASN A 41 -1.41 3.05 -2.36
CA ASN A 41 -2.80 2.78 -2.70
C ASN A 41 -3.81 3.54 -1.82
N ALA A 42 -3.46 3.84 -0.56
CA ALA A 42 -4.27 4.67 0.33
C ALA A 42 -3.91 6.16 0.31
N LYS A 43 -2.96 6.58 -0.55
CA LYS A 43 -2.51 7.98 -0.70
C LYS A 43 -2.01 8.59 0.62
N CYS A 44 -1.16 7.84 1.33
CA CYS A 44 -0.71 8.22 2.67
C CYS A 44 0.20 9.46 2.62
N PRO A 45 -0.14 10.56 3.35
CA PRO A 45 0.69 11.76 3.38
C PRO A 45 2.02 11.58 4.15
N ASN A 46 2.19 10.46 4.86
CA ASN A 46 3.38 10.16 5.67
C ASN A 46 4.39 9.27 4.94
N ARG A 47 4.12 8.84 3.70
CA ARG A 47 4.94 7.88 2.95
C ARG A 47 6.44 8.19 3.00
N MET A 48 6.82 9.41 2.62
CA MET A 48 8.24 9.81 2.58
C MET A 48 8.90 9.80 3.96
N GLU A 49 8.16 10.15 5.02
CA GLU A 49 8.69 10.10 6.38
C GLU A 49 8.92 8.65 6.82
N CYS A 50 7.95 7.77 6.60
CA CYS A 50 8.07 6.35 6.90
C CYS A 50 9.26 5.72 6.17
N TYR A 51 9.41 5.98 4.87
CA TYR A 51 10.52 5.47 4.08
C TYR A 51 11.88 6.00 4.57
N SER A 52 11.95 7.28 4.96
CA SER A 52 13.18 7.86 5.53
C SER A 52 13.59 7.19 6.84
N GLN A 53 12.61 6.69 7.61
CA GLN A 53 12.82 5.93 8.84
C GLN A 53 12.99 4.43 8.60
N LYS A 54 13.14 3.99 7.34
CA LYS A 54 13.28 2.59 6.95
C LYS A 54 12.08 1.76 7.40
N THR A 55 10.87 2.29 7.23
CA THR A 55 9.60 1.63 7.53
C THR A 55 8.69 1.64 6.31
N ALA A 56 8.12 0.50 5.96
CA ALA A 56 7.12 0.39 4.89
C ALA A 56 5.99 -0.55 5.30
N THR A 57 4.83 -0.35 4.67
CA THR A 57 3.66 -1.19 4.87
C THR A 57 3.25 -1.81 3.55
N PHE A 58 3.58 -3.08 3.38
CA PHE A 58 3.23 -3.86 2.19
C PHE A 58 1.76 -4.24 2.25
N MET A 59 1.12 -4.18 1.08
CA MET A 59 -0.26 -4.60 0.89
C MET A 59 -0.25 -5.83 -0.02
N ILE A 60 -0.30 -7.01 0.59
CA ILE A 60 -0.31 -8.29 -0.12
C ILE A 60 -1.70 -8.61 -0.68
N LEU A 61 -1.78 -9.65 -1.51
CA LEU A 61 -2.99 -10.09 -2.22
C LEU A 61 -3.48 -9.13 -3.33
N GLY A 62 -2.64 -8.17 -3.73
CA GLY A 62 -2.90 -7.20 -4.79
C GLY A 62 -3.47 -5.85 -4.32
N ASN A 63 -3.88 -5.02 -5.28
CA ASN A 63 -4.34 -3.64 -5.07
C ASN A 63 -5.85 -3.41 -5.27
N VAL A 64 -6.61 -4.47 -5.55
CA VAL A 64 -8.06 -4.43 -5.72
C VAL A 64 -8.72 -5.23 -4.61
N CYS A 65 -9.57 -4.57 -3.84
CA CYS A 65 -10.34 -5.18 -2.76
C CYS A 65 -11.73 -5.62 -3.25
N THR A 66 -12.20 -6.79 -2.80
CA THR A 66 -13.56 -7.26 -3.07
C THR A 66 -14.63 -6.45 -2.32
N ARG A 67 -14.23 -5.70 -1.27
CA ARG A 67 -15.16 -4.99 -0.37
C ARG A 67 -15.16 -3.47 -0.57
N PRO A 68 -16.35 -2.82 -0.55
CA PRO A 68 -16.47 -1.38 -0.83
C PRO A 68 -16.54 -0.50 0.43
N CYS A 69 -15.53 -0.53 1.29
CA CYS A 69 -15.49 0.29 2.51
C CYS A 69 -15.54 1.78 2.19
N GLY A 70 -16.56 2.51 2.68
CA GLY A 70 -16.84 3.91 2.28
C GLY A 70 -15.70 4.92 2.50
N PHE A 71 -14.79 4.65 3.44
CA PHE A 71 -13.63 5.49 3.74
C PHE A 71 -12.35 5.06 2.99
N CYS A 72 -12.32 3.84 2.44
CA CYS A 72 -11.10 3.27 1.89
C CYS A 72 -10.87 3.75 0.46
N ALA A 73 -9.65 4.23 0.21
CA ALA A 73 -9.20 4.73 -1.10
C ALA A 73 -8.67 3.64 -2.04
N VAL A 74 -8.44 2.42 -1.53
CA VAL A 74 -8.02 1.27 -2.33
C VAL A 74 -9.08 0.94 -3.38
N SER A 75 -8.63 0.55 -4.58
CA SER A 75 -9.49 0.17 -5.70
C SER A 75 -10.41 -0.98 -5.33
N ARG A 76 -11.63 -0.98 -5.88
CA ARG A 76 -12.67 -1.98 -5.61
C ARG A 76 -13.03 -2.68 -6.90
N GLY A 77 -13.19 -4.00 -6.86
CA GLY A 77 -13.55 -4.77 -8.04
C GLY A 77 -13.12 -6.22 -7.97
N LYS A 78 -12.94 -6.82 -9.14
CA LYS A 78 -12.42 -8.19 -9.28
C LYS A 78 -10.89 -8.15 -9.16
N PRO A 79 -10.29 -8.83 -8.18
CA PRO A 79 -8.83 -8.92 -8.06
C PRO A 79 -8.20 -9.72 -9.21
N GLU A 80 -6.91 -9.52 -9.42
CA GLU A 80 -6.10 -10.37 -10.28
C GLU A 80 -5.81 -11.73 -9.62
N ASN A 81 -5.27 -12.66 -10.43
CA ASN A 81 -4.85 -13.96 -9.92
C ASN A 81 -3.74 -13.79 -8.87
N LEU A 82 -3.86 -14.56 -7.78
CA LEU A 82 -2.85 -14.57 -6.72
C LEU A 82 -1.53 -15.13 -7.24
N GLN A 83 -0.44 -14.42 -6.95
CA GLN A 83 0.92 -14.84 -7.26
C GLN A 83 1.56 -15.45 -6.02
N GLN A 84 1.81 -16.76 -6.06
CA GLN A 84 2.30 -17.53 -4.90
C GLN A 84 3.71 -17.11 -4.45
N ASP A 85 4.50 -16.48 -5.31
CA ASP A 85 5.85 -15.99 -5.01
C ASP A 85 5.86 -14.55 -4.42
N GLU A 86 4.70 -13.91 -4.25
CA GLU A 86 4.61 -12.58 -3.63
C GLU A 86 5.28 -12.48 -2.24
N PRO A 87 5.14 -13.46 -1.31
CA PRO A 87 5.79 -13.40 0.00
C PRO A 87 7.32 -13.35 -0.09
N GLU A 88 7.91 -14.10 -1.02
CA GLU A 88 9.36 -14.09 -1.26
C GLU A 88 9.82 -12.72 -1.79
N ARG A 89 9.04 -12.13 -2.70
CA ARG A 89 9.33 -10.78 -3.21
C ARG A 89 9.22 -9.73 -2.11
N VAL A 90 8.24 -9.82 -1.22
CA VAL A 90 8.13 -8.92 -0.04
C VAL A 90 9.36 -9.02 0.85
N ALA A 91 9.83 -10.24 1.15
CA ALA A 91 11.04 -10.45 1.94
C ALA A 91 12.28 -9.85 1.25
N LEU A 92 12.42 -10.06 -0.06
CA LEU A 92 13.50 -9.50 -0.87
C LEU A 92 13.46 -7.96 -0.88
N ALA A 93 12.28 -7.36 -1.02
CA ALA A 93 12.09 -5.92 -0.97
C ALA A 93 12.50 -5.35 0.39
N ALA A 94 12.04 -5.97 1.49
CA ALA A 94 12.37 -5.55 2.84
C ALA A 94 13.89 -5.59 3.10
N GLN A 95 14.57 -6.63 2.60
CA GLN A 95 16.01 -6.76 2.68
C GLN A 95 16.73 -5.68 1.84
N ARG A 96 16.36 -5.51 0.57
CA ARG A 96 17.01 -4.55 -0.35
C ARG A 96 16.81 -3.09 0.07
N LEU A 97 15.66 -2.75 0.63
CA LEU A 97 15.38 -1.42 1.21
C LEU A 97 16.05 -1.22 2.58
N GLY A 98 16.55 -2.30 3.19
CA GLY A 98 17.14 -2.27 4.53
C GLY A 98 16.14 -1.78 5.58
N LEU A 99 14.88 -2.23 5.49
CA LEU A 99 13.81 -1.83 6.41
C LEU A 99 14.12 -2.29 7.84
N LYS A 100 13.87 -1.40 8.80
CA LYS A 100 13.96 -1.69 10.24
C LYS A 100 12.64 -2.19 10.82
N HIS A 101 11.53 -1.78 10.20
CA HIS A 101 10.20 -2.16 10.62
C HIS A 101 9.33 -2.41 9.39
N VAL A 102 8.63 -3.54 9.39
CA VAL A 102 7.78 -3.96 8.28
C VAL A 102 6.39 -4.24 8.83
N VAL A 103 5.38 -3.65 8.19
CA VAL A 103 3.98 -3.98 8.43
C VAL A 103 3.45 -4.67 7.20
N ILE A 104 2.72 -5.77 7.39
CA ILE A 104 2.04 -6.50 6.32
C ILE A 104 0.54 -6.37 6.56
N THR A 105 -0.17 -5.89 5.54
CA THR A 105 -1.63 -5.83 5.48
C THR A 105 -2.08 -6.42 4.15
N SER A 106 -3.37 -6.68 3.97
CA SER A 106 -3.90 -7.13 2.68
C SER A 106 -5.16 -6.38 2.27
N VAL A 107 -5.52 -6.54 1.00
CA VAL A 107 -6.90 -6.38 0.55
C VAL A 107 -7.74 -7.60 0.94
N THR A 108 -9.06 -7.45 0.96
CA THR A 108 -9.95 -8.59 1.13
C THR A 108 -10.08 -9.36 -0.18
N ARG A 109 -9.94 -10.69 -0.09
CA ARG A 109 -10.02 -11.65 -1.21
C ARG A 109 -11.16 -12.65 -1.00
N ASP A 110 -12.40 -12.15 -0.96
CA ASP A 110 -13.59 -13.02 -0.85
C ASP A 110 -13.74 -13.98 -2.06
N ASP A 111 -12.94 -13.81 -3.12
CA ASP A 111 -12.86 -14.68 -4.30
C ASP A 111 -12.05 -15.97 -4.08
N LEU A 112 -11.18 -16.01 -3.05
CA LEU A 112 -10.37 -17.18 -2.72
C LEU A 112 -11.11 -18.09 -1.71
N PRO A 113 -10.98 -19.43 -1.81
CA PRO A 113 -11.66 -20.37 -0.90
C PRO A 113 -11.33 -20.16 0.59
N ASP A 114 -10.09 -19.76 0.89
CA ASP A 114 -9.57 -19.50 2.23
C ASP A 114 -9.53 -18.00 2.58
N GLY A 115 -9.99 -17.13 1.66
CA GLY A 115 -9.90 -15.69 1.80
C GLY A 115 -8.48 -15.12 1.71
N GLY A 116 -7.49 -15.90 1.28
CA GLY A 116 -6.06 -15.54 1.25
C GLY A 116 -5.30 -15.78 2.55
N ALA A 117 -5.84 -16.61 3.45
CA ALA A 117 -5.22 -16.94 4.73
C ALA A 117 -3.89 -17.69 4.57
N GLU A 118 -3.79 -18.64 3.64
CA GLU A 118 -2.56 -19.40 3.39
C GLU A 118 -1.40 -18.50 2.94
N HIS A 119 -1.69 -17.36 2.30
CA HIS A 119 -0.69 -16.42 1.82
C HIS A 119 0.07 -15.68 2.94
N TYR A 120 -0.41 -15.77 4.18
CA TYR A 120 0.24 -15.19 5.36
C TYR A 120 1.24 -16.13 6.06
N PHE A 121 1.21 -17.43 5.73
CA PHE A 121 2.01 -18.47 6.38
C PHE A 121 3.17 -18.92 5.49
#